data_AF-A0A9Q0PTP2-F1
#
_entry.id   AF-A0A9Q0PTP2-F1
#
_cell.length_a   1.000
_cell.length_b   1.000
_cell.length_c   1.000
_cell.angle_alpha   90.00
_cell.angle_beta   90.00
_cell.angle_gamma   90.00
#
_symmetry.space_group_name_H-M   'P 1'
#
loop_
_entity.id
_entity.type
_entity.pdbx_description
1 polymer ?
#
loop_
_entity_poly.entity_id
_entity_poly.type
_entity_poly.pdbx_seq_one_letter_code
_entity_poly.pdbx_strand_id
1 'polypeptide(L)'
;MVILLGAHTVGVAHCSFFSERLQNDPSMDANLAARLRNVCANQNTDPTVLLDQGTGFVVDNEFYKQLLLKRGIMHIDQQLAIDRSTSGFVSRFARDGNGFKKGFGNAMVKMGSIGVLVGNVGEVRTNCRVFNPKNKPTVPSPPPKVKASPPSKKTKTKKQKKPKSSGKKKK
;
A
#
# COMPACT_ATOMS: atom_id res chain seq x y z
N MET A 1 20.03 9.33 0.64
CA MET A 1 20.34 8.00 1.19
C MET A 1 20.62 8.06 2.68
N VAL A 2 21.74 8.66 3.15
CA VAL A 2 22.13 8.71 4.59
C VAL A 2 21.00 9.19 5.52
N ILE A 3 20.27 10.24 5.12
CA ILE A 3 19.23 10.82 5.97
C ILE A 3 17.99 9.92 6.10
N LEU A 4 17.59 9.23 5.03
CA LEU A 4 16.42 8.35 5.04
C LEU A 4 16.68 7.07 5.85
N LEU A 5 17.92 6.56 5.80
CA LEU A 5 18.34 5.43 6.66
C LEU A 5 18.29 5.79 8.15
N GLY A 6 18.28 7.07 8.51
CA GLY A 6 18.01 7.53 9.88
C GLY A 6 16.64 7.11 10.41
N ALA A 7 15.70 6.66 9.56
CA ALA A 7 14.45 6.06 10.01
C ALA A 7 14.66 4.82 10.89
N HIS A 8 15.80 4.13 10.76
CA HIS A 8 16.18 2.99 11.61
C HIS A 8 16.49 3.38 13.07
N THR A 9 16.34 4.66 13.45
CA THR A 9 16.29 5.08 14.86
C THR A 9 15.07 4.50 15.60
N VAL A 10 14.04 4.05 14.88
CA VAL A 10 12.89 3.34 15.46
C VAL A 10 12.64 2.00 14.78
N GLY A 11 11.96 1.11 15.51
CA GLY A 11 11.50 -0.17 14.99
C GLY A 11 12.50 -1.31 15.22
N VAL A 12 12.20 -2.45 14.60
CA VAL A 12 12.91 -3.70 14.83
C VAL A 12 13.35 -4.36 13.54
N ALA A 13 14.37 -5.20 13.62
CA ALA A 13 14.74 -6.15 12.58
C ALA A 13 14.80 -7.57 13.14
N HIS A 14 14.37 -8.53 12.31
CA HIS A 14 14.55 -9.95 12.59
C HIS A 14 16.04 -10.34 12.45
N CYS A 15 16.48 -11.28 13.28
CA CYS A 15 17.85 -11.81 13.28
C CYS A 15 18.28 -12.34 11.91
N SER A 16 17.38 -12.92 11.13
CA SER A 16 17.63 -13.37 9.77
C SER A 16 18.25 -12.29 8.86
N PHE A 17 17.87 -11.01 9.02
CA PHE A 17 18.37 -9.90 8.20
C PHE A 17 19.82 -9.49 8.49
N PHE A 18 20.38 -9.87 9.64
CA PHE A 18 21.74 -9.48 10.04
C PHE A 18 22.57 -10.64 10.63
N SER A 19 22.09 -11.87 10.50
CA SER A 19 22.76 -13.08 11.00
C SER A 19 24.14 -13.31 10.36
N GLU A 20 24.30 -13.01 9.08
CA GLU A 20 25.59 -13.06 8.37
C GLU A 20 26.58 -12.07 8.99
N ARG A 21 26.10 -10.87 9.30
CA ARG A 21 26.92 -9.83 9.93
C ARG A 21 27.44 -10.26 11.30
N LEU A 22 26.61 -10.91 12.11
CA LEU A 22 27.04 -11.43 13.42
C LEU A 22 28.15 -12.48 13.33
N GLN A 23 28.28 -13.15 12.19
CA GLN A 23 29.30 -14.18 11.97
C GLN A 23 30.59 -13.59 11.38
N ASN A 24 30.46 -12.70 10.39
CA ASN A 24 31.56 -12.37 9.48
C ASN A 24 32.06 -10.92 9.54
N ASP A 25 31.38 -10.01 10.25
CA ASP A 25 31.70 -8.58 10.20
C ASP A 25 32.52 -8.12 11.42
N PRO A 26 33.83 -7.87 11.27
CA PRO A 26 34.69 -7.41 12.36
C PRO A 26 34.45 -5.93 12.72
N SER A 27 33.66 -5.20 11.92
CA SER A 27 33.37 -3.79 12.17
C SER A 27 32.35 -3.56 13.27
N MET A 28 31.64 -4.59 13.74
CA MET A 28 30.65 -4.47 14.81
C MET A 28 31.30 -4.39 16.20
N ASP A 29 30.74 -3.57 17.10
CA ASP A 29 31.11 -3.54 18.52
C ASP A 29 31.03 -4.95 19.14
N ALA A 30 32.13 -5.45 19.69
CA ALA A 30 32.25 -6.83 20.16
C ALA A 30 31.25 -7.16 21.29
N ASN A 31 30.99 -6.19 22.17
CA ASN A 31 30.02 -6.34 23.25
C ASN A 31 28.59 -6.42 22.73
N LEU A 32 28.24 -5.60 21.74
CA LEU A 32 26.96 -5.71 21.07
C LEU A 32 26.82 -7.05 20.34
N ALA A 33 27.83 -7.46 19.57
CA ALA A 33 27.83 -8.73 18.85
C ALA A 33 27.60 -9.93 19.79
N ALA A 34 28.27 -9.96 20.94
CA ALA A 34 28.09 -11.01 21.95
C ALA A 34 26.64 -11.06 22.48
N ARG A 35 26.04 -9.90 22.80
CA ARG A 35 24.63 -9.83 23.23
C ARG A 35 23.69 -10.30 22.13
N LEU A 36 23.87 -9.83 20.90
CA LEU A 36 23.01 -10.17 19.77
C LEU A 36 23.10 -11.67 19.41
N ARG A 37 24.27 -12.30 19.54
CA ARG A 37 24.40 -13.76 19.35
C ARG A 37 23.56 -14.56 20.35
N ASN A 38 23.47 -14.10 21.60
CA ASN A 38 22.61 -14.75 22.60
C ASN A 38 21.13 -14.57 22.25
N VAL A 39 20.73 -13.36 21.85
CA VAL A 39 19.34 -13.09 21.44
C VAL A 39 18.96 -13.89 20.19
N CYS A 40 19.86 -13.95 19.22
CA CYS A 40 19.65 -14.63 17.94
C CYS A 40 20.01 -16.13 17.94
N ALA A 41 20.27 -16.72 19.10
CA ALA A 41 20.69 -18.13 19.20
C ALA A 41 19.61 -19.10 18.70
N ASN A 42 18.33 -18.76 18.87
CA ASN A 42 17.22 -19.60 18.45
C ASN A 42 16.77 -19.24 17.02
N GLN A 43 17.32 -19.94 16.03
CA GLN A 43 16.96 -19.73 14.63
C GLN A 43 15.53 -20.16 14.28
N ASN A 44 14.90 -21.03 15.09
CA ASN A 44 13.54 -21.52 14.81
C ASN A 44 12.47 -20.46 15.04
N THR A 45 12.76 -19.42 15.82
CA THR A 45 11.81 -18.36 16.18
C THR A 45 12.07 -17.03 15.50
N ASP A 46 13.22 -16.90 14.80
CA ASP A 46 13.73 -15.66 14.19
C ASP A 46 13.45 -14.39 15.04
N PRO A 47 14.08 -14.24 16.22
CA PRO A 47 13.79 -13.15 17.14
C PRO A 47 14.03 -11.77 16.52
N THR A 48 13.40 -10.75 17.10
CA THR A 48 13.59 -9.35 16.68
C THR A 48 14.43 -8.57 17.67
N VAL A 49 15.18 -7.59 17.16
CA VAL A 49 15.95 -6.62 17.96
C VAL A 49 15.64 -5.21 17.49
N LEU A 50 15.71 -4.24 18.41
CA LEU A 50 15.59 -2.83 18.03
C LEU A 50 16.71 -2.46 17.06
N LEU A 51 16.39 -1.70 16.02
CA LEU A 51 17.41 -1.19 15.09
C LEU A 51 18.32 -0.13 15.74
N ASP A 52 17.79 0.56 16.76
CA ASP A 52 18.50 1.51 17.60
C ASP A 52 18.60 0.98 19.03
N GLN A 53 19.82 0.79 19.50
CA GLN A 53 20.13 0.21 20.81
C GLN A 53 20.10 1.24 21.95
N GLY A 54 19.89 2.52 21.65
CA GLY A 54 19.74 3.59 22.64
C GLY A 54 18.29 3.98 22.87
N THR A 55 17.57 4.36 21.80
CA THR A 55 16.21 4.96 21.90
C THR A 55 15.23 4.43 20.83
N GLY A 56 15.16 3.11 20.63
CA GLY A 56 14.39 2.45 19.56
C GLY A 56 12.87 2.69 19.45
N PHE A 57 12.29 3.53 20.31
CA PHE A 57 10.88 3.97 20.25
C PHE A 57 10.72 5.49 20.05
N VAL A 58 11.81 6.23 19.90
CA VAL A 58 11.81 7.68 19.74
C VAL A 58 12.50 8.05 18.44
N VAL A 59 11.89 8.92 17.64
CA VAL A 59 12.54 9.46 16.45
C VAL A 59 13.52 10.56 16.86
N ASP A 60 14.79 10.20 16.98
CA ASP A 60 15.89 11.11 17.29
C ASP A 60 17.15 10.74 16.47
N ASN A 61 18.30 11.32 16.85
CA ASN A 61 19.55 11.09 16.13
C ASN A 61 20.45 10.02 16.76
N GLU A 62 19.93 9.23 17.71
CA GLU A 62 20.67 8.20 18.42
C GLU A 62 21.17 7.12 17.46
N PHE A 63 20.41 6.79 16.41
CA PHE A 63 20.86 5.93 15.31
C PHE A 63 22.26 6.29 14.82
N TYR A 64 22.50 7.57 14.49
CA TYR A 64 23.80 8.02 14.00
C TYR A 64 24.89 7.95 15.08
N LYS A 65 24.54 8.18 16.35
CA LYS A 65 25.48 8.03 17.47
C LYS A 65 25.88 6.56 17.65
N GLN A 66 24.93 5.64 17.55
CA GLN A 66 25.20 4.19 17.57
C GLN A 66 26.11 3.78 16.41
N LEU A 67 25.93 4.32 15.20
CA LEU A 67 26.84 4.03 14.08
C LEU A 67 28.30 4.43 14.36
N LEU A 68 28.53 5.59 15.00
CA LEU A 68 29.86 6.03 15.41
C LEU A 68 30.49 5.11 16.46
N LEU A 69 29.66 4.44 17.26
CA LEU A 69 30.06 3.44 18.25
C LEU A 69 30.20 2.04 17.66
N LYS A 70 30.13 1.87 16.33
CA LYS A 70 30.13 0.56 15.65
C LYS A 70 28.93 -0.33 16.01
N ARG A 71 27.82 0.30 16.37
CA ARG A 71 26.59 -0.34 16.88
C ARG A 71 25.40 -0.24 15.94
N GLY A 72 25.61 -0.04 14.63
CA GLY A 72 24.56 -0.34 13.66
C GLY A 72 24.10 -1.79 13.82
N ILE A 73 22.86 -2.12 13.46
CA ILE A 73 22.38 -3.52 13.48
C ILE A 73 22.59 -4.17 12.12
N MET A 74 22.11 -3.54 11.04
CA MET A 74 22.32 -4.05 9.69
C MET A 74 23.68 -3.65 9.14
N HIS A 75 24.19 -4.45 8.21
CA HIS A 75 25.48 -4.18 7.57
C HIS A 75 25.45 -2.86 6.81
N ILE A 76 24.39 -2.62 6.04
CA ILE A 76 24.19 -1.37 5.29
C ILE A 76 24.19 -0.13 6.19
N ASP A 77 23.67 -0.24 7.41
CA ASP A 77 23.67 0.88 8.36
C ASP A 77 25.10 1.21 8.80
N GLN A 78 25.88 0.18 9.17
CA GLN A 78 27.26 0.38 9.62
C GLN A 78 28.15 0.94 8.49
N GLN A 79 27.89 0.55 7.24
CA GLN A 79 28.63 1.07 6.09
C GLN A 79 28.48 2.58 5.92
N LEU A 80 27.39 3.21 6.40
CA LEU A 80 27.25 4.67 6.35
C LEU A 80 28.33 5.41 7.16
N ALA A 81 28.82 4.80 8.25
CA ALA A 81 29.86 5.38 9.08
C ALA A 81 31.28 5.04 8.60
N ILE A 82 31.43 3.96 7.83
CA ILE A 82 32.72 3.48 7.33
C ILE A 82 33.06 4.13 5.98
N ASP A 83 32.07 4.23 5.09
CA ASP A 83 32.30 4.72 3.74
C ASP A 83 32.67 6.20 3.72
N ARG A 84 33.71 6.54 2.95
CA ARG A 84 34.29 7.89 2.90
C ARG A 84 33.30 8.94 2.40
N SER A 85 32.38 8.56 1.51
CA SER A 85 31.39 9.49 0.93
C SER A 85 30.24 9.81 1.88
N THR A 86 30.01 8.98 2.90
CA THR A 86 28.83 9.08 3.79
C THR A 86 29.17 9.38 5.25
N SER A 87 30.35 8.99 5.73
CA SER A 87 30.78 9.14 7.13
C SER A 87 30.74 10.58 7.67
N GLY A 88 31.03 11.57 6.82
CA GLY A 88 30.92 12.99 7.18
C GLY A 88 29.47 13.41 7.51
N PHE A 89 28.49 12.85 6.80
CA PHE A 89 27.07 13.11 7.08
C PHE A 89 26.62 12.42 8.36
N VAL A 90 27.07 11.19 8.62
CA VAL A 90 26.79 10.47 9.87
C VAL A 90 27.29 11.27 11.07
N SER A 91 28.55 11.72 11.01
CA SER A 91 29.15 12.55 12.08
C SER A 91 28.39 13.85 12.31
N ARG A 92 27.90 14.48 11.23
CA ARG A 92 27.08 15.69 11.31
C ARG A 92 25.74 15.43 12.01
N PHE A 93 24.98 14.41 11.58
CA PHE A 93 23.67 14.12 12.17
C PHE A 93 23.76 13.58 13.60
N ALA A 94 24.82 12.85 13.94
CA ALA A 94 25.10 12.43 15.32
C ALA A 94 25.27 13.62 16.27
N ARG A 95 25.86 14.73 15.79
CA ARG A 95 26.07 15.96 16.57
C ARG A 95 24.87 16.91 16.59
N ASP A 96 24.05 16.89 15.54
CA ASP A 96 22.96 17.84 15.34
C ASP A 96 21.61 17.12 15.14
N GLY A 97 20.93 16.83 16.25
CA GLY A 97 19.64 16.16 16.23
C GLY A 97 18.52 17.00 15.61
N ASN A 98 18.57 18.33 15.72
CA ASN A 98 17.61 19.22 15.08
C ASN A 98 17.80 19.24 13.56
N GLY A 99 19.06 19.28 13.11
CA GLY A 99 19.42 19.15 11.70
C GLY A 99 18.96 17.82 11.11
N PHE A 100 19.11 16.72 11.84
CA PHE A 100 18.54 15.42 11.46
C PHE A 100 17.01 15.52 11.29
N LYS A 101 16.27 15.92 12.33
CA LYS A 101 14.80 15.96 12.30
C LYS A 101 14.27 16.81 11.13
N LYS A 102 14.83 18.01 10.95
CA LYS A 102 14.45 18.91 9.85
C LYS A 102 14.75 18.30 8.48
N GLY A 103 15.97 17.78 8.30
CA GLY A 103 16.35 17.19 7.03
C GLY A 103 15.59 15.91 6.72
N PHE A 104 15.28 15.09 7.74
CA PHE A 104 14.50 13.88 7.61
C PHE A 104 13.08 14.20 7.11
N GLY A 105 12.42 15.20 7.72
CA GLY A 105 11.12 15.69 7.24
C GLY A 105 11.15 16.10 5.77
N ASN A 106 12.14 16.90 5.36
CA ASN A 106 12.30 17.32 3.96
C ASN A 106 12.53 16.12 3.02
N ALA A 107 13.32 15.14 3.44
CA ALA A 107 13.59 13.94 2.66
C ALA A 107 12.34 13.06 2.51
N MET A 108 11.53 12.92 3.56
CA MET A 108 10.27 12.18 3.54
C MET A 108 9.24 12.84 2.60
N VAL A 109 9.12 14.17 2.61
CA VAL A 109 8.27 14.90 1.66
C VAL A 109 8.71 14.63 0.22
N LYS A 110 10.02 14.73 -0.06
CA LYS A 110 10.56 14.46 -1.39
C LYS A 110 10.33 13.01 -1.81
N MET A 111 10.55 12.04 -0.92
CA MET A 111 10.29 10.63 -1.18
C MET A 111 8.81 10.36 -1.46
N GLY A 112 7.91 11.00 -0.71
CA GLY A 112 6.46 10.86 -0.88
C GLY A 112 5.92 11.42 -2.20
N SER A 113 6.68 12.26 -2.90
CA SER A 113 6.30 12.81 -4.21
C SER A 113 6.72 11.95 -5.42
N ILE A 114 7.40 10.81 -5.21
CA ILE A 114 7.88 9.97 -6.30
C ILE A 114 6.72 9.23 -6.95
N GLY A 115 6.49 9.47 -8.25
CA GLY A 115 5.55 8.69 -9.07
C GLY A 115 4.08 8.78 -8.63
N VAL A 116 3.70 9.85 -7.94
CA VAL A 116 2.33 10.02 -7.42
C VAL A 116 1.30 10.17 -8.54
N LEU A 117 0.12 9.59 -8.33
CA LEU A 117 -1.04 9.79 -9.21
C LEU A 117 -1.79 11.06 -8.77
N VAL A 118 -2.07 11.96 -9.71
CA VAL A 118 -2.71 13.25 -9.46
C VAL A 118 -3.87 13.51 -10.42
N GLY A 119 -4.78 14.41 -10.03
CA GLY A 119 -5.96 14.75 -10.83
C GLY A 119 -6.90 13.55 -10.99
N ASN A 120 -7.31 13.27 -12.23
CA ASN A 120 -8.22 12.16 -12.55
C ASN A 120 -7.49 10.83 -12.84
N VAL A 121 -6.20 10.74 -12.54
CA VAL A 121 -5.41 9.51 -12.69
C VAL A 121 -5.49 8.70 -11.40
N GLY A 122 -5.91 7.45 -11.49
CA GLY A 122 -6.07 6.54 -10.35
C GLY A 122 -7.47 6.56 -9.74
N GLU A 123 -7.58 6.19 -8.46
CA GLU A 123 -8.84 6.19 -7.71
C GLU A 123 -8.60 6.43 -6.20
N VAL A 124 -9.58 7.02 -5.52
CA VAL A 124 -9.64 7.00 -4.06
C VAL A 124 -10.29 5.69 -3.63
N ARG A 125 -9.51 4.79 -3.05
CA ARG A 125 -9.99 3.46 -2.65
C ARG A 125 -10.87 3.55 -1.40
N THR A 126 -12.01 2.87 -1.45
CA THR A 126 -12.87 2.66 -0.26
C THR A 126 -12.30 1.59 0.68
N ASN A 127 -11.51 0.67 0.14
CA ASN A 127 -10.75 -0.33 0.87
C ASN A 127 -9.34 -0.43 0.27
N CYS A 128 -8.30 -0.11 1.04
CA CYS A 128 -6.92 -0.08 0.53
C CYS A 128 -6.41 -1.42 -0.02
N ARG A 129 -7.02 -2.54 0.38
CA ARG A 129 -6.62 -3.91 0.01
C ARG A 129 -7.08 -4.34 -1.39
N VAL A 130 -8.07 -3.65 -1.97
CA VAL A 130 -8.68 -4.04 -3.26
C VAL A 130 -8.94 -2.81 -4.14
N PHE A 131 -8.97 -3.01 -5.45
CA PHE A 131 -9.43 -1.96 -6.37
C PHE A 131 -10.94 -1.77 -6.25
N ASN A 132 -11.44 -0.55 -6.48
CA ASN A 132 -12.89 -0.38 -6.54
C ASN A 132 -13.44 -1.15 -7.76
N PRO A 133 -14.66 -1.72 -7.65
CA PRO A 133 -15.28 -2.41 -8.76
C PRO A 133 -15.47 -1.45 -9.94
N LYS A 134 -15.06 -1.87 -11.14
CA LYS A 134 -15.40 -1.14 -12.36
C LYS A 134 -16.90 -1.27 -12.56
N ASN A 135 -17.62 -0.15 -12.60
CA ASN A 135 -19.01 -0.16 -13.07
C ASN A 135 -18.99 -0.73 -14.49
N LYS A 136 -19.46 -1.96 -14.66
CA LYS A 136 -19.76 -2.51 -15.99
C LYS A 136 -20.81 -1.58 -16.60
N PRO A 137 -20.70 -1.21 -17.90
CA PRO A 137 -21.84 -0.64 -18.59
C PRO A 137 -23.02 -1.58 -18.36
N THR A 138 -24.06 -1.09 -17.69
CA THR A 138 -25.33 -1.80 -17.60
C THR A 138 -25.83 -1.94 -19.02
N VAL A 139 -25.69 -3.13 -19.60
CA VAL A 139 -26.39 -3.47 -20.82
C VAL A 139 -27.87 -3.28 -20.50
N PRO A 140 -28.62 -2.42 -21.22
CA PRO A 140 -30.04 -2.28 -21.00
C PRO A 140 -30.68 -3.66 -21.07
N SER A 141 -31.45 -4.04 -20.05
CA SER A 141 -32.23 -5.26 -20.06
C SER A 141 -33.02 -5.30 -21.38
N PRO A 142 -32.98 -6.41 -22.14
CA PRO A 142 -33.78 -6.50 -23.34
C PRO A 142 -35.26 -6.28 -22.97
N PRO A 143 -36.02 -5.51 -23.78
CA PRO A 143 -37.42 -5.26 -23.48
C PRO A 143 -38.17 -6.59 -23.33
N PRO A 144 -39.12 -6.68 -22.38
CA PRO A 144 -39.88 -7.90 -22.16
C PRO A 144 -40.52 -8.35 -23.47
N LYS A 145 -40.32 -9.63 -23.82
CA LYS A 145 -40.92 -10.24 -25.02
C LYS A 145 -42.43 -10.02 -24.94
N VAL A 146 -42.97 -9.22 -25.86
CA VAL A 146 -44.42 -9.09 -26.04
C VAL A 146 -44.95 -10.48 -26.37
N LYS A 147 -45.74 -11.07 -25.48
CA LYS A 147 -46.44 -12.32 -25.77
C LYS A 147 -47.39 -12.05 -26.94
N ALA A 148 -47.21 -12.79 -28.03
CA ALA A 148 -48.15 -12.75 -29.15
C ALA A 148 -49.54 -13.10 -28.63
N SER A 149 -50.49 -12.18 -28.79
CA SER A 149 -51.90 -12.43 -28.49
C SER A 149 -52.42 -13.57 -29.38
N PRO A 150 -53.20 -14.51 -28.83
CA PRO A 150 -53.76 -15.60 -29.62
C PRO A 150 -54.72 -15.06 -30.70
N PRO A 151 -54.83 -15.75 -31.85
CA PRO A 151 -55.69 -15.31 -32.95
C PRO A 151 -57.16 -15.35 -32.54
N SER A 152 -57.86 -14.24 -32.78
CA SER A 152 -59.31 -14.11 -32.60
C SER A 152 -60.07 -15.14 -33.46
N LYS A 153 -60.91 -15.95 -32.82
CA LYS A 153 -61.82 -16.88 -33.51
C LYS A 153 -62.75 -16.09 -34.44
N LYS A 154 -62.75 -16.41 -35.74
CA LYS A 154 -63.71 -15.88 -36.72
C LYS A 154 -65.12 -16.38 -36.39
N THR A 155 -65.98 -15.49 -35.93
CA THR A 155 -67.41 -15.76 -35.75
C THR A 155 -68.09 -15.92 -37.12
N LYS A 156 -68.68 -17.08 -37.39
CA LYS A 156 -69.50 -17.32 -38.59
C LYS A 156 -70.80 -16.52 -38.50
N THR A 157 -71.01 -15.60 -39.43
CA THR A 157 -72.23 -14.81 -39.58
C THR A 157 -73.40 -15.72 -39.99
N LYS A 158 -74.40 -15.88 -39.13
CA LYS A 158 -75.68 -16.54 -39.46
C LYS A 158 -76.53 -15.59 -40.33
N LYS A 159 -76.91 -16.07 -41.50
CA LYS A 159 -77.82 -15.45 -42.47
C LYS A 159 -79.23 -15.37 -41.87
N GLN A 160 -79.73 -14.16 -41.57
CA GLN A 160 -81.13 -13.93 -41.20
C GLN A 160 -81.93 -13.39 -42.38
N LYS A 161 -83.15 -13.93 -42.50
CA LYS A 161 -84.11 -13.84 -43.60
C LYS A 161 -84.90 -12.51 -43.51
N LYS A 162 -85.17 -11.90 -44.68
CA LYS A 162 -86.00 -10.69 -44.89
C LYS A 162 -87.36 -10.70 -44.16
N PRO A 163 -87.82 -9.53 -43.70
CA PRO A 163 -89.24 -9.15 -43.78
C PRO A 163 -89.53 -8.21 -44.96
N LYS A 164 -90.79 -8.25 -45.41
CA LYS A 164 -91.38 -7.50 -46.53
C LYS A 164 -92.02 -6.17 -46.07
N SER A 165 -92.17 -5.27 -47.05
CA SER A 165 -93.14 -4.17 -47.14
C SER A 165 -92.83 -2.97 -46.23
N SER A 166 -93.17 -1.72 -46.51
CA SER A 166 -94.12 -1.11 -47.44
C SER A 166 -93.87 0.42 -47.45
N GLY A 167 -94.42 1.14 -48.44
CA GLY A 167 -94.56 2.61 -48.42
C GLY A 167 -93.78 3.31 -49.53
N LYS A 168 -94.44 3.78 -50.60
CA LYS A 168 -95.06 5.13 -50.75
C LYS A 168 -94.01 6.25 -50.71
N LYS A 169 -94.07 7.35 -51.46
CA LYS A 169 -94.78 7.87 -52.65
C LYS A 169 -94.34 9.34 -52.66
N LYS A 170 -94.07 9.94 -53.83
CA LYS A 170 -94.02 11.40 -54.10
C LYS A 170 -92.86 12.16 -53.42
N LYS A 171 -92.25 13.17 -54.03
CA LYS A 171 -92.74 14.19 -54.97
C LYS A 171 -91.65 14.53 -55.99
#